data_AF-A0A099Z030-F1
#
_entry.id   AF-A0A099Z030-F1
#
_cell.length_a   1.000
_cell.length_b   1.000
_cell.length_c   1.000
_cell.angle_alpha   90.00
_cell.angle_beta   90.00
_cell.angle_gamma   90.00
#
_symmetry.space_group_name_H-M   'P 1'
#
loop_
_entity.id
_entity.type
_entity.pdbx_description
1 polymer ?
#
loop_
_entity_poly.entity_id
_entity_poly.type
_entity_poly.pdbx_seq_one_letter_code
_entity_poly.pdbx_strand_id
1 'polypeptide(L)'
;WILNYDIMARFRRRTCIILLLFILFICSIMMALKTLRPDRAGFGDPFGLGLLPELQQRTAVLENKPNFLNRIQGDTVTHVNNFHSSAVNIMKASMLPVNKLEEEMSSPNYNFHVFYYSWFGNPQFDGKYIHWNHPLLPHWDPKIANNYPKGRHNPPEDIGANFYPELGSYSSKDPSVIEAHMKQMRAASIGVIALSWYPPGMADENGEPTDDLVPVILDFAHKYNLKVTFHIEPYKDRDDRSMYNNVKYIIDKYGGHPAFYRFKTSTGRFLPMFYVYDSYVTIPEIWANLLTVSGSQTIRNTPYDGLFIALLVEERHKHDIHRSGFDGMYTYFATNGFSYGSSHHNWASLKAFCDSNNLMFIPSVGPGYIDTSIRPWNNHNTRNRVNGKYYETAFNAALLVRPEIISITSFNEWHEGTQIEKAVPKRTGQIVYLDYKPHKSNVYLELTQKWSEKYRKEKEQWLM
;
A
#
# COMPACT_ATOMS: atom_id res chain seq x y z
N TRP A 1 -41.05 -21.21 37.05
CA TRP A 1 -39.82 -20.40 36.99
C TRP A 1 -38.67 -20.92 37.87
N ILE A 2 -38.90 -21.73 38.90
CA ILE A 2 -37.81 -22.31 39.74
C ILE A 2 -37.25 -23.63 39.16
N LEU A 3 -38.02 -24.36 38.34
CA LEU A 3 -37.59 -25.66 37.78
C LEU A 3 -36.60 -25.57 36.58
N ASN A 4 -36.57 -24.45 35.85
CA ASN A 4 -35.66 -24.25 34.70
C ASN A 4 -34.26 -23.77 35.10
N TYR A 5 -34.09 -23.22 36.30
CA TYR A 5 -32.80 -22.71 36.77
C TYR A 5 -31.85 -23.85 37.19
N ASP A 6 -32.40 -24.93 37.75
CA ASP A 6 -31.62 -26.05 38.28
C ASP A 6 -31.04 -26.96 37.16
N ILE A 7 -31.75 -27.04 36.01
CA ILE A 7 -31.31 -27.76 34.82
C ILE A 7 -30.17 -27.02 34.11
N MET A 8 -30.26 -25.68 34.00
CA MET A 8 -29.20 -24.85 33.42
C MET A 8 -27.92 -24.81 34.29
N ALA A 9 -28.06 -24.84 35.62
CA ALA A 9 -26.92 -24.88 36.53
C ALA A 9 -26.15 -26.22 36.45
N ARG A 10 -26.85 -27.35 36.35
CA ARG A 10 -26.23 -28.68 36.17
C ARG A 10 -25.54 -28.83 34.82
N PHE A 11 -26.08 -28.23 33.75
CA PHE A 11 -25.48 -28.25 32.42
C PHE A 11 -24.17 -27.46 32.38
N ARG A 12 -24.15 -26.23 32.93
CA ARG A 12 -22.94 -25.40 33.04
C ARG A 12 -21.85 -26.06 33.88
N ARG A 13 -22.20 -26.76 34.97
CA ARG A 13 -21.24 -27.45 35.83
C ARG A 13 -20.56 -28.62 35.10
N ARG A 14 -21.30 -29.39 34.29
CA ARG A 14 -20.74 -30.48 33.45
C ARG A 14 -19.82 -29.94 32.36
N THR A 15 -20.19 -28.85 31.69
CA THR A 15 -19.34 -28.22 30.66
C THR A 15 -18.04 -27.67 31.25
N CYS A 16 -18.08 -27.04 32.43
CA CYS A 16 -16.86 -26.56 33.10
C CYS A 16 -15.94 -27.70 33.54
N ILE A 17 -16.48 -28.83 34.01
CA ILE A 17 -15.67 -30.00 34.40
C ILE A 17 -14.97 -30.60 33.16
N ILE A 18 -15.68 -30.71 32.03
CA ILE A 18 -15.10 -31.23 30.78
C ILE A 18 -13.98 -30.28 30.28
N LEU A 19 -14.20 -28.97 30.35
CA LEU A 19 -13.19 -27.99 29.95
C LEU A 19 -11.93 -28.07 30.83
N LEU A 20 -12.12 -28.26 32.13
CA LEU A 20 -11.02 -28.34 33.09
C LEU A 20 -10.22 -29.64 32.93
N LEU A 21 -10.88 -30.75 32.64
CA LEU A 21 -10.23 -32.02 32.28
C LEU A 21 -9.46 -31.92 30.96
N PHE A 22 -10.00 -31.20 29.96
CA PHE A 22 -9.32 -30.96 28.68
C PHE A 22 -8.06 -30.09 28.84
N ILE A 23 -8.11 -29.05 29.68
CA ILE A 23 -6.94 -28.22 29.99
C ILE A 23 -5.87 -29.04 30.73
N LEU A 24 -6.26 -29.86 31.71
CA LEU A 24 -5.32 -30.75 32.41
C LEU A 24 -4.66 -31.75 31.47
N PHE A 25 -5.39 -32.27 30.48
CA PHE A 25 -4.86 -33.17 29.45
C PHE A 25 -3.85 -32.47 28.53
N ILE A 26 -4.08 -31.22 28.13
CA ILE A 26 -3.11 -30.44 27.36
C ILE A 26 -1.84 -30.18 28.18
N CYS A 27 -2.00 -29.80 29.46
CA CYS A 27 -0.87 -29.56 30.35
C CYS A 27 -0.02 -30.82 30.58
N SER A 28 -0.63 -31.99 30.73
CA SER A 28 0.10 -33.26 30.89
C SER A 28 0.84 -33.66 29.62
N ILE A 29 0.25 -33.45 28.43
CA ILE A 29 0.94 -33.63 27.14
C ILE A 29 2.13 -32.68 27.01
N MET A 30 1.98 -31.41 27.37
CA MET A 30 3.08 -30.44 27.32
C MET A 30 4.23 -30.82 28.27
N MET A 31 3.93 -31.35 29.46
CA MET A 31 4.97 -31.83 30.38
C MET A 31 5.68 -33.09 29.84
N ALA A 32 4.93 -34.03 29.25
CA ALA A 32 5.51 -35.21 28.60
C ALA A 32 6.40 -34.86 27.39
N LEU A 33 5.99 -33.88 26.58
CA LEU A 33 6.80 -33.36 25.46
C LEU A 33 8.07 -32.64 25.95
N LYS A 34 8.00 -31.97 27.10
CA LYS A 34 9.16 -31.30 27.72
C LYS A 34 10.19 -32.32 28.23
N THR A 35 9.76 -33.48 28.71
CA THR A 35 10.64 -34.58 29.14
C THR A 35 11.28 -35.37 27.98
N LEU A 36 10.83 -35.15 26.75
CA LEU A 36 11.34 -35.83 25.54
C LEU A 36 12.41 -35.00 24.78
N ARG A 37 12.87 -33.86 25.33
CA ARG A 37 13.98 -33.08 24.74
C ARG A 37 15.33 -33.60 25.27
N PRO A 38 16.28 -33.99 24.41
CA PRO A 38 17.63 -34.34 24.85
C PRO A 38 18.42 -33.10 25.26
N ASP A 39 18.98 -33.13 26.46
CA ASP A 39 19.96 -32.16 26.97
C ASP A 39 21.29 -32.29 26.21
N ARG A 40 21.69 -31.25 25.46
CA ARG A 40 23.09 -30.81 25.31
C ARG A 40 23.22 -29.49 24.52
N ALA A 41 24.17 -28.67 24.99
CA ALA A 41 24.66 -27.36 24.53
C ALA A 41 23.76 -26.17 24.95
N GLY A 42 24.04 -25.38 26.00
CA GLY A 42 25.29 -25.08 26.70
C GLY A 42 25.71 -23.64 26.39
N PHE A 43 25.45 -22.70 27.30
CA PHE A 43 25.86 -21.30 27.22
C PHE A 43 27.36 -21.13 27.50
N GLY A 44 28.02 -20.19 26.81
CA GLY A 44 29.34 -19.66 27.14
C GLY A 44 29.77 -18.50 26.22
N ASP A 45 29.94 -17.32 26.81
CA ASP A 45 30.64 -16.12 26.30
C ASP A 45 31.80 -15.86 27.32
N PRO A 46 32.85 -15.00 27.15
CA PRO A 46 33.03 -13.89 26.20
C PRO A 46 34.47 -13.70 25.62
N PHE A 47 34.63 -12.75 24.69
CA PHE A 47 35.89 -12.23 24.11
C PHE A 47 36.76 -13.21 23.28
N GLY A 48 36.64 -13.08 21.95
CA GLY A 48 37.61 -13.57 20.96
C GLY A 48 37.93 -12.45 19.98
N LEU A 49 38.80 -11.53 20.39
CA LEU A 49 39.45 -10.55 19.53
C LEU A 49 40.43 -11.27 18.60
N GLY A 50 40.37 -10.94 17.31
CA GLY A 50 41.45 -11.20 16.35
C GLY A 50 41.09 -12.22 15.28
N LEU A 51 40.86 -11.70 14.07
CA LEU A 51 41.49 -12.12 12.79
C LEU A 51 40.61 -11.68 11.61
N LEU A 52 40.83 -10.47 11.09
CA LEU A 52 41.26 -10.23 9.70
C LEU A 52 41.17 -8.73 9.34
N PRO A 53 42.26 -8.11 8.84
CA PRO A 53 42.32 -6.72 8.43
C PRO A 53 42.10 -6.59 6.91
N GLU A 54 40.96 -6.06 6.47
CA GLU A 54 40.82 -5.60 5.07
C GLU A 54 39.54 -4.76 4.89
N LEU A 55 39.48 -3.58 5.50
CA LEU A 55 38.40 -2.60 5.21
C LEU A 55 38.85 -1.14 5.29
N GLN A 56 40.16 -0.88 5.27
CA GLN A 56 40.71 0.47 5.50
C GLN A 56 41.14 1.19 4.22
N GLN A 57 40.52 0.87 3.07
CA GLN A 57 40.89 1.49 1.78
C GLN A 57 39.71 1.98 0.93
N ARG A 58 38.54 2.26 1.54
CA ARG A 58 37.42 2.91 0.84
C ARG A 58 36.88 4.19 1.49
N THR A 59 37.51 4.68 2.55
CA THR A 59 37.05 5.86 3.30
C THR A 59 37.71 7.18 2.90
N ALA A 60 38.48 7.24 1.80
CA ALA A 60 39.26 8.42 1.43
C ALA A 60 38.87 9.10 0.10
N VAL A 61 37.64 8.92 -0.40
CA VAL A 61 37.17 9.58 -1.66
C VAL A 61 35.87 10.38 -1.48
N LEU A 62 35.43 10.60 -0.24
CA LEU A 62 34.20 11.34 0.06
C LEU A 62 34.46 12.57 0.95
N GLU A 63 35.52 13.29 0.66
CA GLU A 63 35.70 14.66 1.13
C GLU A 63 36.10 15.52 -0.08
N ASN A 64 35.11 16.22 -0.65
CA ASN A 64 35.25 17.56 -1.22
C ASN A 64 33.97 17.93 -1.98
N LYS A 65 33.08 18.72 -1.33
CA LYS A 65 32.35 19.83 -1.97
C LYS A 65 31.69 20.73 -0.91
N PRO A 66 31.60 22.05 -1.17
CA PRO A 66 31.54 23.06 -0.13
C PRO A 66 30.13 23.37 0.39
N ASN A 67 30.12 23.79 1.65
CA ASN A 67 28.99 24.33 2.42
C ASN A 67 28.27 25.48 1.71
N PHE A 68 26.94 25.45 1.71
CA PHE A 68 26.09 26.63 1.56
C PHE A 68 24.99 26.59 2.62
N LEU A 69 25.24 27.29 3.74
CA LEU A 69 24.22 27.72 4.69
C LEU A 69 24.12 29.24 4.58
N ASN A 70 22.96 29.74 4.13
CA ASN A 70 22.24 30.91 4.66
C ASN A 70 21.30 31.51 3.60
N ARG A 71 19.99 31.27 3.73
CA ARG A 71 18.96 32.32 3.92
C ARG A 71 17.57 31.68 3.87
N ILE A 72 16.83 31.86 4.97
CA ILE A 72 15.41 31.56 5.07
C ILE A 72 14.64 32.83 4.66
N GLN A 73 13.50 32.58 4.02
CA GLN A 73 12.30 33.42 3.88
C GLN A 73 12.08 34.05 2.49
N GLY A 74 11.28 33.34 1.68
CA GLY A 74 10.77 33.72 0.38
C GLY A 74 10.83 32.56 -0.62
N ASP A 75 9.69 32.21 -1.22
CA ASP A 75 9.55 31.43 -2.46
C ASP A 75 9.54 29.89 -2.39
N THR A 76 8.39 29.31 -2.06
CA THR A 76 8.07 27.89 -2.33
C THR A 76 8.13 27.57 -3.84
N VAL A 77 7.77 28.51 -4.71
CA VAL A 77 7.71 28.31 -6.18
C VAL A 77 9.11 28.16 -6.80
N THR A 78 10.11 28.92 -6.35
CA THR A 78 11.48 28.82 -6.90
C THR A 78 12.16 27.52 -6.48
N HIS A 79 11.89 27.04 -5.27
CA HIS A 79 12.46 25.81 -4.74
C HIS A 79 11.91 24.55 -5.44
N VAL A 80 10.61 24.51 -5.75
CA VAL A 80 9.98 23.41 -6.52
C VAL A 80 10.51 23.35 -7.95
N ASN A 81 10.64 24.50 -8.62
CA ASN A 81 11.19 24.58 -9.98
C ASN A 81 12.66 24.09 -10.04
N ASN A 82 13.46 24.41 -9.01
CA ASN A 82 14.85 23.95 -8.91
C ASN A 82 14.95 22.44 -8.64
N PHE A 83 14.08 21.88 -7.80
CA PHE A 83 14.01 20.44 -7.55
C PHE A 83 13.63 19.67 -8.82
N HIS A 84 12.54 20.06 -9.47
CA HIS A 84 12.06 19.44 -10.70
C HIS A 84 13.14 19.45 -11.78
N SER A 85 13.77 20.60 -12.02
CA SER A 85 14.86 20.73 -13.00
C SER A 85 16.04 19.79 -12.68
N SER A 86 16.42 19.70 -11.41
CA SER A 86 17.51 18.82 -10.96
C SER A 86 17.17 17.34 -11.15
N ALA A 87 15.95 16.94 -10.79
CA ALA A 87 15.47 15.56 -10.97
C ALA A 87 15.41 15.17 -12.46
N VAL A 88 14.91 16.07 -13.31
CA VAL A 88 14.87 15.87 -14.77
C VAL A 88 16.28 15.74 -15.36
N ASN A 89 17.24 16.51 -14.88
CA ASN A 89 18.63 16.40 -15.34
C ASN A 89 19.25 15.04 -14.97
N ILE A 90 19.02 14.57 -13.74
CA ILE A 90 19.45 13.23 -13.29
C ILE A 90 18.79 12.14 -14.14
N MET A 91 17.47 12.25 -14.35
CA MET A 91 16.69 11.31 -15.15
C MET A 91 17.20 11.20 -16.59
N LYS A 92 17.49 12.33 -17.25
CA LYS A 92 18.04 12.40 -18.60
C LYS A 92 19.43 11.77 -18.66
N ALA A 93 20.28 12.00 -17.65
CA ALA A 93 21.61 11.41 -17.59
C ALA A 93 21.60 9.88 -17.44
N SER A 94 20.59 9.31 -16.79
CA SER A 94 20.44 7.86 -16.62
C SER A 94 19.49 7.20 -17.64
N MET A 95 19.12 7.89 -18.73
CA MET A 95 18.13 7.40 -19.69
C MET A 95 18.71 6.31 -20.61
N LEU A 96 18.14 5.10 -20.53
CA LEU A 96 18.44 4.02 -21.48
C LEU A 96 17.58 4.19 -22.75
N PRO A 97 18.08 3.77 -23.93
CA PRO A 97 17.25 3.66 -25.13
C PRO A 97 16.06 2.72 -24.89
N VAL A 98 14.90 3.03 -25.48
CA VAL A 98 13.65 2.24 -25.32
C VAL A 98 13.86 0.77 -25.66
N ASN A 99 14.54 0.46 -26.76
CA ASN A 99 14.82 -0.93 -27.17
C ASN A 99 15.60 -1.70 -26.10
N LYS A 100 16.55 -1.04 -25.43
CA LYS A 100 17.34 -1.65 -24.36
C LYS A 100 16.52 -1.87 -23.09
N LEU A 101 15.57 -0.97 -22.80
CA LEU A 101 14.62 -1.14 -21.69
C LEU A 101 13.67 -2.33 -21.93
N GLU A 102 13.26 -2.56 -23.18
CA GLU A 102 12.41 -3.70 -23.56
C GLU A 102 13.18 -5.03 -23.55
N GLU A 103 14.47 -5.02 -23.89
CA GLU A 103 15.34 -6.19 -23.79
C GLU A 103 15.66 -6.58 -22.33
N GLU A 104 15.84 -5.59 -21.45
CA GLU A 104 16.31 -5.83 -20.07
C GLU A 104 15.18 -6.03 -19.05
N MET A 105 13.94 -5.62 -19.34
CA MET A 105 12.86 -5.60 -18.36
C MET A 105 11.53 -6.12 -18.90
N SER A 106 10.81 -6.86 -18.05
CA SER A 106 9.46 -7.36 -18.35
C SER A 106 8.53 -6.23 -18.81
N SER A 107 7.71 -6.52 -19.82
CA SER A 107 6.73 -5.56 -20.33
C SER A 107 5.68 -5.25 -19.25
N PRO A 108 5.29 -4.00 -19.04
CA PRO A 108 4.28 -3.64 -18.05
C PRO A 108 2.91 -4.24 -18.39
N ASN A 109 2.17 -4.71 -17.39
CA ASN A 109 0.77 -5.08 -17.53
C ASN A 109 -0.11 -3.93 -17.04
N TYR A 110 -0.72 -3.20 -17.97
CA TYR A 110 -1.57 -2.04 -17.63
C TYR A 110 -2.89 -2.42 -16.94
N ASN A 111 -3.20 -3.71 -16.79
CA ASN A 111 -4.32 -4.17 -15.95
C ASN A 111 -3.90 -4.44 -14.49
N PHE A 112 -2.62 -4.26 -14.16
CA PHE A 112 -2.09 -4.39 -12.81
C PHE A 112 -1.79 -2.99 -12.28
N HIS A 113 -2.60 -2.57 -11.31
CA HIS A 113 -2.47 -1.29 -10.63
C HIS A 113 -1.85 -1.52 -9.25
N VAL A 114 -0.96 -0.65 -8.79
CA VAL A 114 -0.37 -0.75 -7.44
C VAL A 114 -0.55 0.56 -6.69
N PHE A 115 -1.04 0.49 -5.44
CA PHE A 115 -1.13 1.67 -4.57
C PHE A 115 0.27 2.10 -4.14
N TYR A 116 0.57 3.38 -4.31
CA TYR A 116 1.90 3.96 -4.13
C TYR A 116 1.83 5.25 -3.33
N TYR A 117 2.76 5.42 -2.38
CA TYR A 117 2.77 6.52 -1.43
C TYR A 117 4.06 7.32 -1.59
N SER A 118 3.93 8.63 -1.81
CA SER A 118 5.04 9.56 -2.02
C SER A 118 5.28 10.47 -0.82
N TRP A 119 4.96 10.00 0.39
CA TRP A 119 4.93 10.82 1.61
C TRP A 119 6.16 10.68 2.52
N PHE A 120 7.08 9.76 2.21
CA PHE A 120 8.25 9.50 3.05
C PHE A 120 9.28 10.60 2.86
N GLY A 121 9.89 11.09 3.96
CA GLY A 121 10.89 12.14 3.92
C GLY A 121 12.04 11.90 4.89
N ASN A 122 13.21 12.48 4.61
CA ASN A 122 14.41 12.36 5.44
C ASN A 122 15.19 13.68 5.58
N PRO A 123 16.11 13.80 6.55
CA PRO A 123 16.84 15.06 6.79
C PRO A 123 17.60 15.60 5.58
N GLN A 124 18.10 14.73 4.70
CA GLN A 124 18.91 15.13 3.56
C GLN A 124 18.10 15.87 2.48
N PHE A 125 16.88 15.40 2.18
CA PHE A 125 16.04 15.96 1.11
C PHE A 125 14.89 16.82 1.63
N ASP A 126 14.45 16.59 2.87
CA ASP A 126 13.26 17.21 3.46
C ASP A 126 13.57 18.03 4.73
N GLY A 127 14.81 18.01 5.21
CA GLY A 127 15.24 18.70 6.44
C GLY A 127 14.79 18.02 7.74
N LYS A 128 13.89 17.03 7.67
CA LYS A 128 13.41 16.21 8.79
C LYS A 128 12.91 14.85 8.28
N TYR A 129 12.78 13.89 9.18
CA TYR A 129 12.00 12.68 8.87
C TYR A 129 10.51 13.00 8.78
N ILE A 130 9.84 12.41 7.79
CA ILE A 130 8.40 12.49 7.55
C ILE A 130 7.92 11.05 7.29
N HIS A 131 6.79 10.65 7.87
CA HIS A 131 6.27 9.28 7.95
C HIS A 131 7.17 8.26 8.66
N TRP A 132 8.49 8.22 8.44
CA TRP A 132 9.37 7.27 9.14
C TRP A 132 9.35 7.43 10.65
N ASN A 133 9.19 8.66 11.14
CA ASN A 133 9.05 9.05 12.55
C ASN A 133 7.58 9.10 12.99
N HIS A 134 6.75 8.19 12.47
CA HIS A 134 5.32 8.12 12.76
C HIS A 134 5.05 8.05 14.28
N PRO A 135 3.99 8.68 14.80
CA PRO A 135 3.54 8.44 16.16
C PRO A 135 2.90 7.06 16.33
N LEU A 136 2.94 6.52 17.55
CA LEU A 136 2.08 5.40 17.92
C LEU A 136 0.66 5.94 18.12
N LEU A 137 -0.29 5.43 17.35
CA LEU A 137 -1.67 5.88 17.34
C LEU A 137 -2.43 5.32 18.56
N PRO A 138 -3.10 6.18 19.34
CA PRO A 138 -3.88 5.74 20.48
C PRO A 138 -5.07 4.90 20.02
N HIS A 139 -5.46 3.93 20.85
CA HIS A 139 -6.74 3.26 20.66
C HIS A 139 -7.88 4.26 20.93
N TRP A 140 -8.99 4.15 20.20
CA TRP A 140 -10.14 5.07 20.33
C TRP A 140 -10.81 5.02 21.70
N ASP A 141 -10.84 3.84 22.35
CA ASP A 141 -11.18 3.69 23.78
C ASP A 141 -10.00 4.12 24.67
N PRO A 142 -10.13 5.20 25.46
CA PRO A 142 -9.07 5.68 26.34
C PRO A 142 -8.61 4.67 27.39
N LYS A 143 -9.49 3.75 27.82
CA LYS A 143 -9.15 2.72 28.82
C LYS A 143 -8.18 1.69 28.23
N ILE A 144 -8.37 1.35 26.96
CA ILE A 144 -7.49 0.45 26.22
C ILE A 144 -6.20 1.18 25.85
N ALA A 145 -6.28 2.45 25.44
CA ALA A 145 -5.12 3.24 25.04
C ALA A 145 -4.04 3.34 26.13
N ASN A 146 -4.43 3.35 27.41
CA ASN A 146 -3.47 3.38 28.53
C ASN A 146 -2.62 2.11 28.68
N ASN A 147 -3.00 1.01 28.03
CA ASN A 147 -2.25 -0.24 28.04
C ASN A 147 -1.20 -0.34 26.93
N TYR A 148 -1.12 0.65 26.04
CA TYR A 148 -0.22 0.65 24.89
C TYR A 148 0.82 1.76 24.96
N PRO A 149 2.03 1.53 24.38
CA PRO A 149 3.08 2.54 24.35
C PRO A 149 2.62 3.78 23.58
N LYS A 150 3.18 4.92 23.98
CA LYS A 150 2.97 6.24 23.35
C LYS A 150 4.33 6.77 22.93
N GLY A 151 4.36 7.63 21.91
CA GLY A 151 5.58 8.27 21.44
C GLY A 151 5.63 8.34 19.92
N ARG A 152 6.83 8.61 19.42
CA ARG A 152 7.16 8.59 17.99
C ARG A 152 8.38 7.72 17.79
N HIS A 153 8.43 7.06 16.64
CA HIS A 153 9.63 6.36 16.21
C HIS A 153 10.79 7.32 15.97
N ASN A 154 12.03 6.85 16.15
CA ASN A 154 13.26 7.64 15.97
C ASN A 154 14.19 7.08 14.85
N PRO A 155 13.97 7.49 13.58
CA PRO A 155 14.77 7.02 12.46
C PRO A 155 16.24 7.49 12.54
N PRO A 156 17.20 6.76 11.93
CA PRO A 156 16.99 5.69 10.95
C PRO A 156 16.88 4.29 11.55
N GLU A 157 17.22 4.09 12.82
CA GLU A 157 17.29 2.74 13.42
C GLU A 157 15.93 2.24 13.95
N ASP A 158 15.02 3.16 14.30
CA ASP A 158 13.65 2.90 14.75
C ASP A 158 12.68 3.65 13.82
N ILE A 159 11.99 2.93 12.94
CA ILE A 159 11.01 3.49 12.00
C ILE A 159 9.61 2.97 12.30
N GLY A 160 8.59 3.75 11.93
CA GLY A 160 7.18 3.37 12.05
C GLY A 160 6.75 2.31 11.04
N ALA A 161 7.45 1.18 11.01
CA ALA A 161 7.16 0.04 10.15
C ALA A 161 7.62 -1.26 10.82
N ASN A 162 6.94 -2.36 10.50
CA ASN A 162 7.31 -3.69 11.00
C ASN A 162 8.38 -4.38 10.14
N PHE A 163 8.65 -3.87 8.94
CA PHE A 163 9.70 -4.30 8.02
C PHE A 163 10.66 -3.13 7.75
N TYR A 164 11.87 -3.41 7.27
CA TYR A 164 12.86 -2.38 6.95
C TYR A 164 13.15 -2.31 5.44
N PRO A 165 13.04 -1.14 4.78
CA PRO A 165 13.31 -1.00 3.35
C PRO A 165 14.77 -1.27 2.96
N GLU A 166 15.00 -1.89 1.79
CA GLU A 166 16.34 -2.00 1.19
C GLU A 166 16.98 -0.63 0.94
N LEU A 167 16.16 0.37 0.64
CA LEU A 167 16.55 1.77 0.42
C LEU A 167 16.68 2.58 1.72
N GLY A 168 16.49 1.96 2.89
CA GLY A 168 16.53 2.63 4.20
C GLY A 168 15.36 3.59 4.42
N SER A 169 15.51 4.52 5.36
CA SER A 169 14.54 5.61 5.61
C SER A 169 14.67 6.71 4.55
N TYR A 170 14.27 6.36 3.33
CA TYR A 170 14.45 7.16 2.13
C TYR A 170 13.56 8.42 2.09
N SER A 171 13.88 9.34 1.18
CA SER A 171 12.97 10.42 0.81
C SER A 171 12.26 10.09 -0.49
N SER A 172 10.95 10.34 -0.54
CA SER A 172 10.16 10.26 -1.78
C SER A 172 10.50 11.38 -2.76
N LYS A 173 11.27 12.40 -2.31
CA LYS A 173 11.84 13.44 -3.16
C LYS A 173 13.18 13.03 -3.76
N ASP A 174 13.82 11.95 -3.31
CA ASP A 174 15.10 11.55 -3.90
C ASP A 174 14.86 10.94 -5.30
N PRO A 175 15.38 11.55 -6.40
CA PRO A 175 15.20 11.04 -7.75
C PRO A 175 15.74 9.61 -7.94
N SER A 176 16.78 9.23 -7.19
CA SER A 176 17.35 7.88 -7.24
C SER A 176 16.40 6.83 -6.64
N VAL A 177 15.62 7.22 -5.62
CA VAL A 177 14.59 6.39 -5.00
C VAL A 177 13.40 6.24 -5.93
N ILE A 178 12.91 7.34 -6.53
CA ILE A 178 11.84 7.30 -7.53
C ILE A 178 12.24 6.38 -8.70
N GLU A 179 13.45 6.53 -9.21
CA GLU A 179 13.98 5.66 -10.27
C GLU A 179 14.05 4.18 -9.84
N ALA A 180 14.53 3.90 -8.63
CA ALA A 180 14.55 2.54 -8.09
C ALA A 180 13.15 1.94 -7.97
N HIS A 181 12.15 2.73 -7.57
CA HIS A 181 10.76 2.30 -7.49
C HIS A 181 10.19 1.94 -8.86
N MET A 182 10.41 2.79 -9.88
CA MET A 182 9.98 2.48 -11.26
C MET A 182 10.60 1.19 -11.77
N LYS A 183 11.89 0.95 -11.48
CA LYS A 183 12.57 -0.30 -11.84
C LYS A 183 11.96 -1.51 -11.15
N GLN A 184 11.65 -1.41 -9.86
CA GLN A 184 11.01 -2.49 -9.10
C GLN A 184 9.61 -2.81 -9.65
N MET A 185 8.80 -1.79 -9.95
CA MET A 185 7.47 -1.98 -10.55
C MET A 185 7.53 -2.59 -11.94
N ARG A 186 8.50 -2.19 -12.77
CA ARG A 186 8.75 -2.82 -14.07
C ARG A 186 9.19 -4.28 -13.96
N ALA A 187 10.08 -4.60 -13.02
CA ALA A 187 10.47 -5.99 -12.75
C ALA A 187 9.26 -6.84 -12.31
N ALA A 188 8.33 -6.25 -11.55
CA ALA A 188 7.07 -6.89 -11.16
C ALA A 188 6.01 -6.96 -12.29
N SER A 189 6.31 -6.48 -13.50
CA SER A 189 5.35 -6.35 -14.60
C SER A 189 4.10 -5.55 -14.26
N ILE A 190 4.20 -4.60 -13.33
CA ILE A 190 3.14 -3.64 -13.02
C ILE A 190 3.14 -2.55 -14.08
N GLY A 191 1.97 -2.11 -14.52
CA GLY A 191 1.84 -1.07 -15.55
C GLY A 191 1.31 0.27 -15.04
N VAL A 192 0.59 0.28 -13.92
CA VAL A 192 -0.09 1.49 -13.43
C VAL A 192 0.19 1.72 -11.95
N ILE A 193 0.61 2.95 -11.64
CA ILE A 193 0.81 3.48 -10.30
C ILE A 193 -0.49 4.18 -9.90
N ALA A 194 -1.16 3.71 -8.85
CA ALA A 194 -2.26 4.42 -8.20
C ALA A 194 -1.66 5.27 -7.07
N LEU A 195 -1.31 6.51 -7.41
CA LEU A 195 -0.63 7.45 -6.52
C LEU A 195 -1.61 7.98 -5.47
N SER A 196 -1.34 7.72 -4.18
CA SER A 196 -2.02 8.37 -3.06
C SER A 196 -1.89 9.88 -3.19
N TRP A 197 -3.02 10.59 -3.19
CA TRP A 197 -3.07 12.00 -3.53
C TRP A 197 -3.98 12.79 -2.60
N TYR A 198 -3.43 13.92 -2.15
CA TYR A 198 -4.12 15.00 -1.45
C TYR A 198 -4.10 16.27 -2.31
N PRO A 199 -5.12 17.15 -2.19
CA PRO A 199 -5.11 18.45 -2.86
C PRO A 199 -3.86 19.28 -2.52
N PRO A 200 -3.43 20.20 -3.41
CA PRO A 200 -2.27 21.06 -3.16
C PRO A 200 -2.39 21.80 -1.82
N GLY A 201 -1.32 21.75 -1.02
CA GLY A 201 -1.29 22.34 0.32
C GLY A 201 -2.00 21.52 1.41
N MET A 202 -2.57 20.36 1.07
CA MET A 202 -3.13 19.40 2.04
C MET A 202 -2.25 18.14 2.12
N ALA A 203 -2.38 17.42 3.23
CA ALA A 203 -1.69 16.17 3.51
C ALA A 203 -2.52 15.33 4.49
N ASP A 204 -2.10 14.09 4.76
CA ASP A 204 -2.59 13.34 5.90
C ASP A 204 -2.07 13.96 7.22
N GLU A 205 -2.61 13.49 8.34
CA GLU A 205 -2.32 14.05 9.67
C GLU A 205 -0.84 13.90 10.12
N ASN A 206 -0.09 12.99 9.50
CA ASN A 206 1.29 12.65 9.86
C ASN A 206 2.31 13.02 8.77
N GLY A 207 1.85 13.58 7.65
CA GLY A 207 2.64 13.91 6.48
C GLY A 207 2.79 15.41 6.20
N GLU A 208 3.22 15.70 4.97
CA GLU A 208 3.37 17.04 4.39
C GLU A 208 2.83 17.00 2.95
N PRO A 209 2.46 18.14 2.33
CA PRO A 209 1.88 18.14 0.99
C PRO A 209 2.76 17.48 -0.08
N THR A 210 2.17 16.61 -0.90
CA THR A 210 2.88 15.76 -1.87
C THR A 210 2.61 16.08 -3.34
N ASP A 211 1.62 16.93 -3.67
CA ASP A 211 1.23 17.22 -5.05
C ASP A 211 2.40 17.77 -5.91
N ASP A 212 3.33 18.51 -5.31
CA ASP A 212 4.51 19.05 -6.00
C ASP A 212 5.47 17.95 -6.53
N LEU A 213 5.34 16.70 -6.04
CA LEU A 213 6.12 15.57 -6.53
C LEU A 213 5.50 14.88 -7.75
N VAL A 214 4.23 15.13 -8.04
CA VAL A 214 3.48 14.48 -9.13
C VAL A 214 4.17 14.65 -10.49
N PRO A 215 4.65 15.85 -10.90
CA PRO A 215 5.35 16.00 -12.19
C PRO A 215 6.60 15.12 -12.31
N VAL A 216 7.44 15.04 -11.27
CA VAL A 216 8.66 14.21 -11.30
C VAL A 216 8.31 12.73 -11.32
N ILE A 217 7.29 12.30 -10.57
CA ILE A 217 6.82 10.91 -10.59
C ILE A 217 6.31 10.54 -11.99
N LEU A 218 5.56 11.43 -12.64
CA LEU A 218 5.07 11.27 -14.02
C LEU A 218 6.23 11.12 -15.02
N ASP A 219 7.25 11.98 -14.93
CA ASP A 219 8.44 11.94 -15.78
C ASP A 219 9.15 10.58 -15.65
N PHE A 220 9.46 10.14 -14.43
CA PHE A 220 10.09 8.83 -14.19
C PHE A 220 9.19 7.68 -14.64
N ALA A 221 7.88 7.73 -14.39
CA ALA A 221 6.95 6.72 -14.88
C ALA A 221 7.00 6.63 -16.41
N HIS A 222 7.04 7.76 -17.12
CA HIS A 222 7.15 7.79 -18.57
C HIS A 222 8.44 7.13 -19.08
N LYS A 223 9.59 7.46 -18.47
CA LYS A 223 10.88 6.83 -18.80
C LYS A 223 10.85 5.31 -18.69
N TYR A 224 10.10 4.79 -17.72
CA TYR A 224 9.96 3.35 -17.53
C TYR A 224 8.70 2.77 -18.16
N ASN A 225 8.03 3.49 -19.07
CA ASN A 225 6.79 3.08 -19.75
C ASN A 225 5.65 2.65 -18.79
N LEU A 226 5.63 3.21 -17.59
CA LEU A 226 4.56 3.08 -16.61
C LEU A 226 3.53 4.20 -16.80
N LYS A 227 2.34 3.99 -16.26
CA LYS A 227 1.28 5.01 -16.20
C LYS A 227 0.98 5.38 -14.75
N VAL A 228 0.46 6.58 -14.53
CA VAL A 228 0.08 7.09 -13.21
C VAL A 228 -1.40 7.48 -13.24
N THR A 229 -2.14 6.93 -12.30
CA THR A 229 -3.54 7.24 -11.97
C THR A 229 -3.59 7.71 -10.53
N PHE A 230 -4.71 8.31 -10.10
CA PHE A 230 -4.80 8.94 -8.78
C PHE A 230 -5.70 8.15 -7.83
N HIS A 231 -5.22 7.96 -6.61
CA HIS A 231 -5.95 7.41 -5.47
C HIS A 231 -6.23 8.57 -4.51
N ILE A 232 -7.45 9.10 -4.63
CA ILE A 232 -7.88 10.31 -3.92
C ILE A 232 -8.19 9.94 -2.48
N GLU A 233 -7.36 10.46 -1.58
CA GLU A 233 -7.47 10.24 -0.14
C GLU A 233 -8.63 11.04 0.48
N PRO A 234 -9.10 10.67 1.68
CA PRO A 234 -10.01 11.52 2.44
C PRO A 234 -9.25 12.76 2.91
N TYR A 235 -9.67 13.91 2.40
CA TYR A 235 -9.22 15.22 2.85
C TYR A 235 -10.38 15.98 3.49
N LYS A 236 -10.04 16.99 4.29
CA LYS A 236 -11.03 17.80 5.01
C LYS A 236 -12.05 18.41 4.05
N ASP A 237 -13.33 18.30 4.38
CA ASP A 237 -14.45 18.86 3.62
C ASP A 237 -14.56 18.31 2.18
N ARG A 238 -14.14 17.07 1.93
CA ARG A 238 -14.32 16.39 0.63
C ARG A 238 -15.80 16.16 0.31
N ASP A 239 -16.26 16.79 -0.76
CA ASP A 239 -17.62 16.79 -1.29
C ASP A 239 -17.62 16.85 -2.84
N ASP A 240 -18.79 16.95 -3.46
CA ASP A 240 -18.94 17.04 -4.91
C ASP A 240 -18.26 18.28 -5.53
N ARG A 241 -18.34 19.44 -4.87
CA ARG A 241 -17.73 20.71 -5.32
C ARG A 241 -16.21 20.65 -5.33
N SER A 242 -15.63 20.25 -4.19
CA SER A 242 -14.18 20.12 -4.05
C SER A 242 -13.64 19.02 -4.96
N MET A 243 -14.36 17.89 -5.10
CA MET A 243 -13.99 16.83 -6.04
C MET A 243 -14.05 17.29 -7.49
N TYR A 244 -15.06 18.07 -7.91
CA TYR A 244 -15.08 18.68 -9.24
C TYR A 244 -13.81 19.51 -9.49
N ASN A 245 -13.48 20.41 -8.56
CA ASN A 245 -12.31 21.28 -8.67
C ASN A 245 -11.00 20.49 -8.71
N ASN A 246 -10.88 19.43 -7.90
CA ASN A 246 -9.70 18.59 -7.84
C ASN A 246 -9.54 17.70 -9.07
N VAL A 247 -10.63 17.14 -9.61
CA VAL A 247 -10.60 16.38 -10.87
C VAL A 247 -10.19 17.30 -12.02
N LYS A 248 -10.80 18.50 -12.11
CA LYS A 248 -10.42 19.52 -13.07
C LYS A 248 -8.94 19.88 -12.95
N TYR A 249 -8.45 20.14 -11.73
CA TYR A 249 -7.05 20.45 -11.46
C TYR A 249 -6.11 19.34 -11.94
N ILE A 250 -6.38 18.09 -11.58
CA ILE A 250 -5.54 16.93 -11.96
C ILE A 250 -5.50 16.80 -13.50
N ILE A 251 -6.64 16.88 -14.16
CA ILE A 251 -6.72 16.74 -15.63
C ILE A 251 -6.05 17.92 -16.34
N ASP A 252 -6.26 19.15 -15.90
CA ASP A 252 -5.64 20.33 -16.50
C ASP A 252 -4.11 20.32 -16.31
N LYS A 253 -3.65 20.03 -15.09
CA LYS A 253 -2.23 20.11 -14.74
C LYS A 253 -1.44 18.93 -15.28
N TYR A 254 -2.02 17.72 -15.26
CA TYR A 254 -1.29 16.49 -15.55
C TYR A 254 -1.81 15.70 -16.76
N GLY A 255 -3.03 15.96 -17.23
CA GLY A 255 -3.69 15.17 -18.28
C GLY A 255 -2.95 15.16 -19.61
N GLY A 256 -2.15 16.20 -19.92
CA GLY A 256 -1.30 16.25 -21.11
C GLY A 256 -0.04 15.38 -21.04
N HIS A 257 0.32 14.85 -19.87
CA HIS A 257 1.54 14.08 -19.68
C HIS A 257 1.43 12.66 -20.28
N PRO A 258 2.44 12.13 -21.00
CA PRO A 258 2.37 10.81 -21.64
C PRO A 258 2.24 9.62 -20.67
N ALA A 259 2.65 9.78 -19.41
CA ALA A 259 2.41 8.80 -18.35
C ALA A 259 1.05 8.94 -17.66
N PHE A 260 0.26 9.99 -17.91
CA PHE A 260 -1.07 10.11 -17.32
C PHE A 260 -1.96 8.97 -17.79
N TYR A 261 -2.49 8.19 -16.85
CA TYR A 261 -3.23 6.98 -17.15
C TYR A 261 -4.60 7.31 -17.75
N ARG A 262 -4.93 6.62 -18.84
CA ARG A 262 -6.29 6.55 -19.37
C ARG A 262 -6.62 5.10 -19.67
N PHE A 263 -7.78 4.68 -19.20
CA PHE A 263 -8.33 3.37 -19.46
C PHE A 263 -9.15 3.40 -20.75
N LYS A 264 -8.97 2.38 -21.61
CA LYS A 264 -9.75 2.23 -22.85
C LYS A 264 -11.04 1.47 -22.54
N THR A 265 -12.17 2.15 -22.57
CA THR A 265 -13.49 1.55 -22.35
C THR A 265 -13.90 0.62 -23.48
N SER A 266 -14.92 -0.21 -23.25
CA SER A 266 -15.55 -1.06 -24.28
C SER A 266 -16.10 -0.26 -25.47
N THR A 267 -16.45 1.02 -25.26
CA THR A 267 -16.87 1.95 -26.32
C THR A 267 -15.69 2.57 -27.10
N GLY A 268 -14.45 2.26 -26.72
CA GLY A 268 -13.24 2.77 -27.35
C GLY A 268 -12.79 4.14 -26.85
N ARG A 269 -13.48 4.75 -25.87
CA ARG A 269 -13.07 6.02 -25.25
C ARG A 269 -11.89 5.78 -24.31
N PHE A 270 -10.97 6.74 -24.25
CA PHE A 270 -9.89 6.75 -23.28
C PHE A 270 -10.23 7.72 -22.15
N LEU A 271 -10.47 7.20 -20.94
CA LEU A 271 -10.89 7.98 -19.79
C LEU A 271 -9.86 7.93 -18.65
N PRO A 272 -9.56 9.07 -17.98
CA PRO A 272 -8.84 9.07 -16.70
C PRO A 272 -9.49 8.13 -15.69
N MET A 273 -8.74 7.60 -14.73
CA MET A 273 -9.29 6.78 -13.64
C MET A 273 -8.93 7.37 -12.27
N PHE A 274 -9.89 7.36 -11.35
CA PHE A 274 -9.75 7.87 -9.99
C PHE A 274 -10.26 6.83 -9.01
N TYR A 275 -9.39 6.33 -8.13
CA TYR A 275 -9.81 5.58 -6.96
C TYR A 275 -10.21 6.57 -5.87
N VAL A 276 -11.35 6.36 -5.20
CA VAL A 276 -11.81 7.25 -4.13
C VAL A 276 -11.82 6.49 -2.82
N TYR A 277 -10.77 6.69 -2.00
CA TYR A 277 -10.65 6.04 -0.70
C TYR A 277 -11.71 6.55 0.25
N ASP A 278 -12.29 5.67 1.08
CA ASP A 278 -13.38 6.03 2.01
C ASP A 278 -14.51 6.81 1.36
N SER A 279 -14.88 6.45 0.12
CA SER A 279 -15.96 7.10 -0.63
C SER A 279 -17.30 7.08 0.10
N TYR A 280 -17.52 6.11 1.00
CA TYR A 280 -18.73 5.98 1.82
C TYR A 280 -18.90 7.07 2.89
N VAL A 281 -17.87 7.89 3.17
CA VAL A 281 -17.97 9.04 4.08
C VAL A 281 -18.88 10.14 3.49
N THR A 282 -18.85 10.30 2.18
CA THR A 282 -19.74 11.22 1.45
C THR A 282 -20.98 10.47 0.99
N ILE A 283 -22.16 11.02 1.27
CA ILE A 283 -23.44 10.33 1.00
C ILE A 283 -23.74 10.24 -0.52
N PRO A 284 -24.54 9.26 -0.96
CA PRO A 284 -24.81 9.04 -2.38
C PRO A 284 -25.41 10.23 -3.13
N GLU A 285 -26.26 11.01 -2.49
CA GLU A 285 -26.91 12.17 -3.10
C GLU A 285 -25.90 13.26 -3.48
N ILE A 286 -24.85 13.42 -2.67
CA ILE A 286 -23.75 14.34 -2.96
C ILE A 286 -22.92 13.80 -4.13
N TRP A 287 -22.54 12.52 -4.12
CA TRP A 287 -21.83 11.93 -5.26
C TRP A 287 -22.62 12.01 -6.56
N ALA A 288 -23.93 11.81 -6.51
CA ALA A 288 -24.79 11.84 -7.68
C ALA A 288 -24.81 13.21 -8.37
N ASN A 289 -24.61 14.32 -7.64
CA ASN A 289 -24.44 15.65 -8.23
C ASN A 289 -23.25 15.73 -9.19
N LEU A 290 -22.18 14.97 -8.92
CA LEU A 290 -20.95 14.97 -9.71
C LEU A 290 -20.93 13.86 -10.77
N LEU A 291 -21.39 12.66 -10.40
CA LEU A 291 -21.14 11.43 -11.17
C LEU A 291 -22.33 10.94 -11.99
N THR A 292 -23.52 11.54 -11.86
CA THR A 292 -24.66 11.22 -12.74
C THR A 292 -24.81 12.26 -13.84
N VAL A 293 -25.36 11.88 -15.00
CA VAL A 293 -25.58 12.78 -16.14
C VAL A 293 -26.52 13.94 -15.79
N SER A 294 -27.49 13.71 -14.91
CA SER A 294 -28.43 14.74 -14.40
C SER A 294 -27.91 15.53 -13.20
N GLY A 295 -26.68 15.25 -12.75
CA GLY A 295 -26.10 15.88 -11.57
C GLY A 295 -25.88 17.38 -11.75
N SER A 296 -26.10 18.16 -10.70
CA SER A 296 -26.00 19.63 -10.72
C SER A 296 -24.58 20.16 -11.01
N GLN A 297 -23.56 19.32 -10.81
CA GLN A 297 -22.14 19.61 -11.06
C GLN A 297 -21.49 18.52 -11.91
N THR A 298 -22.28 17.92 -12.80
CA THR A 298 -21.83 16.71 -13.51
C THR A 298 -20.55 16.94 -14.29
N ILE A 299 -19.61 16.00 -14.15
CA ILE A 299 -18.45 15.88 -15.03
C ILE A 299 -18.73 15.00 -16.26
N ARG A 300 -19.85 14.29 -16.28
CA ARG A 300 -20.18 13.34 -17.35
C ARG A 300 -20.36 14.08 -18.68
N ASN A 301 -19.77 13.54 -19.75
CA ASN A 301 -19.78 14.18 -21.07
C ASN A 301 -19.13 15.58 -21.10
N THR A 302 -18.24 15.87 -20.16
CA THR A 302 -17.39 17.08 -20.16
C THR A 302 -15.93 16.71 -20.44
N PRO A 303 -15.02 17.67 -20.65
CA PRO A 303 -13.58 17.41 -20.71
C PRO A 303 -13.00 16.76 -19.44
N TYR A 304 -13.72 16.79 -18.32
CA TYR A 304 -13.30 16.25 -17.02
C TYR A 304 -13.96 14.90 -16.69
N ASP A 305 -14.63 14.27 -17.66
CA ASP A 305 -15.20 12.94 -17.50
C ASP A 305 -14.09 11.89 -17.23
N GLY A 306 -14.42 10.85 -16.48
CA GLY A 306 -13.45 9.85 -16.01
C GLY A 306 -14.14 8.62 -15.41
N LEU A 307 -13.35 7.61 -15.04
CA LEU A 307 -13.82 6.43 -14.33
C LEU A 307 -13.56 6.59 -12.83
N PHE A 308 -14.62 6.61 -12.04
CA PHE A 308 -14.57 6.76 -10.59
C PHE A 308 -14.83 5.42 -9.93
N ILE A 309 -13.86 4.94 -9.15
CA ILE A 309 -13.88 3.62 -8.52
C ILE A 309 -14.02 3.80 -7.00
N ALA A 310 -15.16 3.40 -6.45
CA ALA A 310 -15.50 3.56 -5.04
C ALA A 310 -14.92 2.45 -4.15
N LEU A 311 -14.58 2.78 -2.90
CA LEU A 311 -14.19 1.78 -1.92
C LEU A 311 -15.44 1.07 -1.37
N LEU A 312 -15.47 -0.27 -1.51
CA LEU A 312 -16.50 -1.11 -0.89
C LEU A 312 -15.97 -1.73 0.41
N VAL A 313 -16.67 -1.44 1.53
CA VAL A 313 -16.33 -1.95 2.87
C VAL A 313 -17.42 -2.89 3.37
N GLU A 314 -18.66 -2.42 3.45
CA GLU A 314 -19.82 -3.21 3.87
C GLU A 314 -20.64 -3.67 2.66
N GLU A 315 -21.41 -4.75 2.80
CA GLU A 315 -22.26 -5.25 1.72
C GLU A 315 -23.28 -4.20 1.24
N ARG A 316 -23.88 -3.44 2.17
CA ARG A 316 -24.87 -2.41 1.84
C ARG A 316 -24.32 -1.32 0.91
N HIS A 317 -23.01 -1.05 0.96
CA HIS A 317 -22.38 -0.01 0.13
C HIS A 317 -22.51 -0.30 -1.36
N LYS A 318 -22.72 -1.55 -1.81
CA LYS A 318 -22.89 -1.87 -3.24
C LYS A 318 -24.04 -1.10 -3.89
N HIS A 319 -25.15 -0.90 -3.17
CA HIS A 319 -26.30 -0.15 -3.65
C HIS A 319 -26.07 1.35 -3.58
N ASP A 320 -25.38 1.82 -2.55
CA ASP A 320 -25.01 3.23 -2.39
C ASP A 320 -24.05 3.68 -3.50
N ILE A 321 -23.05 2.85 -3.81
CA ILE A 321 -22.08 3.07 -4.90
C ILE A 321 -22.80 3.17 -6.24
N HIS A 322 -23.72 2.24 -6.54
CA HIS A 322 -24.49 2.28 -7.78
C HIS A 322 -25.35 3.56 -7.88
N ARG A 323 -26.08 3.91 -6.81
CA ARG A 323 -26.91 5.14 -6.78
C ARG A 323 -26.10 6.43 -6.87
N SER A 324 -24.87 6.41 -6.37
CA SER A 324 -23.92 7.54 -6.43
C SER A 324 -23.44 7.84 -7.85
N GLY A 325 -23.54 6.89 -8.80
CA GLY A 325 -23.07 7.06 -10.17
C GLY A 325 -21.59 6.71 -10.39
N PHE A 326 -20.96 5.98 -9.48
CA PHE A 326 -19.60 5.45 -9.68
C PHE A 326 -19.55 4.45 -10.85
N ASP A 327 -18.38 4.35 -11.49
CA ASP A 327 -18.15 3.45 -12.63
C ASP A 327 -17.67 2.06 -12.19
N GLY A 328 -17.31 1.91 -10.92
CA GLY A 328 -16.81 0.64 -10.38
C GLY A 328 -16.56 0.68 -8.88
N MET A 329 -16.07 -0.45 -8.36
CA MET A 329 -15.69 -0.60 -6.96
C MET A 329 -14.39 -1.39 -6.79
N TYR A 330 -13.63 -1.03 -5.75
CA TYR A 330 -12.42 -1.72 -5.32
C TYR A 330 -12.45 -2.01 -3.81
N THR A 331 -11.52 -2.84 -3.32
CA THR A 331 -11.62 -3.43 -1.96
C THR A 331 -10.49 -3.03 -1.01
N TYR A 332 -9.40 -2.44 -1.53
CA TYR A 332 -8.21 -1.92 -0.84
C TYR A 332 -7.52 -2.86 0.16
N PHE A 333 -8.14 -3.15 1.31
CA PHE A 333 -7.48 -3.76 2.46
C PHE A 333 -6.80 -5.11 2.13
N ALA A 334 -5.52 -5.23 2.48
CA ALA A 334 -4.74 -6.45 2.31
C ALA A 334 -5.16 -7.59 3.25
N THR A 335 -5.90 -7.27 4.31
CA THR A 335 -6.40 -8.25 5.29
C THR A 335 -7.69 -8.90 4.81
N ASN A 336 -7.58 -10.14 4.33
CA ASN A 336 -8.72 -11.04 4.12
C ASN A 336 -9.50 -11.20 5.43
N GLY A 337 -10.78 -10.82 5.40
CA GLY A 337 -11.68 -10.83 6.56
C GLY A 337 -11.83 -9.51 7.31
N PHE A 338 -11.11 -8.45 6.95
CA PHE A 338 -11.23 -7.14 7.63
C PHE A 338 -12.57 -6.46 7.35
N SER A 339 -13.03 -6.52 6.09
CA SER A 339 -14.30 -5.96 5.65
C SER A 339 -15.06 -6.98 4.79
N TYR A 340 -16.32 -6.69 4.44
CA TYR A 340 -17.05 -7.51 3.48
C TYR A 340 -16.32 -7.50 2.12
N GLY A 341 -15.87 -6.32 1.67
CA GLY A 341 -15.16 -6.14 0.40
C GLY A 341 -13.81 -6.86 0.34
N SER A 342 -13.02 -6.82 1.41
CA SER A 342 -11.69 -7.47 1.45
C SER A 342 -11.75 -8.97 1.71
N SER A 343 -12.93 -9.53 1.97
CA SER A 343 -13.12 -10.96 2.19
C SER A 343 -13.23 -11.72 0.87
N HIS A 344 -12.22 -12.54 0.55
CA HIS A 344 -12.11 -13.20 -0.77
C HIS A 344 -13.35 -14.04 -1.15
N HIS A 345 -14.05 -14.61 -0.17
CA HIS A 345 -15.24 -15.43 -0.40
C HIS A 345 -16.43 -14.62 -0.94
N ASN A 346 -16.43 -13.29 -0.80
CA ASN A 346 -17.49 -12.40 -1.30
C ASN A 346 -17.23 -11.92 -2.74
N TRP A 347 -16.01 -12.08 -3.27
CA TRP A 347 -15.63 -11.50 -4.56
C TRP A 347 -16.45 -12.02 -5.74
N ALA A 348 -16.90 -13.28 -5.71
CA ALA A 348 -17.78 -13.81 -6.76
C ALA A 348 -19.15 -13.10 -6.77
N SER A 349 -19.72 -12.84 -5.59
CA SER A 349 -20.98 -12.10 -5.44
C SER A 349 -20.82 -10.64 -5.87
N LEU A 350 -19.72 -9.99 -5.47
CA LEU A 350 -19.40 -8.61 -5.86
C LEU A 350 -19.21 -8.48 -7.37
N LYS A 351 -18.49 -9.41 -8.00
CA LYS A 351 -18.33 -9.43 -9.46
C LYS A 351 -19.66 -9.60 -10.17
N ALA A 352 -20.50 -10.54 -9.72
CA ALA A 352 -21.83 -10.76 -10.30
C ALA A 352 -22.73 -9.52 -10.17
N PHE A 353 -22.67 -8.82 -9.03
CA PHE A 353 -23.36 -7.55 -8.85
C PHE A 353 -22.84 -6.49 -9.82
N CYS A 354 -21.52 -6.36 -9.96
CA CYS A 354 -20.92 -5.39 -10.88
C CYS A 354 -21.32 -5.66 -12.33
N ASP A 355 -21.24 -6.90 -12.78
CA ASP A 355 -21.63 -7.31 -14.13
C ASP A 355 -23.09 -7.02 -14.43
N SER A 356 -23.98 -7.26 -13.47
CA SER A 356 -25.43 -7.02 -13.62
C SER A 356 -25.78 -5.53 -13.64
N ASN A 357 -24.87 -4.65 -13.22
CA ASN A 357 -25.10 -3.21 -13.11
C ASN A 357 -24.11 -2.38 -13.96
N ASN A 358 -23.39 -3.02 -14.90
CA ASN A 358 -22.38 -2.37 -15.75
C ASN A 358 -21.29 -1.60 -14.96
N LEU A 359 -20.88 -2.14 -13.81
CA LEU A 359 -19.80 -1.61 -12.99
C LEU A 359 -18.51 -2.41 -13.19
N MET A 360 -17.37 -1.76 -13.05
CA MET A 360 -16.07 -2.43 -12.98
C MET A 360 -15.83 -2.96 -11.56
N PHE A 361 -15.44 -4.24 -11.45
CA PHE A 361 -14.92 -4.80 -10.19
C PHE A 361 -13.40 -4.90 -10.23
N ILE A 362 -12.73 -4.21 -9.29
CA ILE A 362 -11.26 -4.21 -9.15
C ILE A 362 -10.90 -4.82 -7.79
N PRO A 363 -10.72 -6.15 -7.67
CA PRO A 363 -10.28 -6.76 -6.41
C PRO A 363 -8.86 -6.28 -6.05
N SER A 364 -8.66 -5.97 -4.78
CA SER A 364 -7.36 -5.57 -4.23
C SER A 364 -6.71 -6.75 -3.52
N VAL A 365 -5.48 -7.08 -3.90
CA VAL A 365 -4.68 -8.17 -3.32
C VAL A 365 -3.50 -7.61 -2.54
N GLY A 366 -3.11 -8.26 -1.44
CA GLY A 366 -1.94 -7.85 -0.65
C GLY A 366 -1.08 -9.02 -0.17
N PRO A 367 0.22 -8.80 0.11
CA PRO A 367 1.14 -9.86 0.46
C PRO A 367 1.02 -10.35 1.91
N GLY A 368 0.33 -9.58 2.74
CA GLY A 368 0.10 -9.75 4.17
C GLY A 368 -0.25 -8.41 4.79
N TYR A 369 -0.35 -8.36 6.11
CA TYR A 369 -0.66 -7.12 6.85
C TYR A 369 -0.07 -7.19 8.25
N ILE A 370 0.55 -6.11 8.71
CA ILE A 370 0.97 -5.92 10.10
C ILE A 370 1.31 -4.44 10.31
N ASP A 371 0.56 -3.77 11.19
CA ASP A 371 0.70 -2.35 11.48
C ASP A 371 1.03 -2.06 12.95
N THR A 372 1.41 -3.09 13.70
CA THR A 372 1.55 -3.00 15.17
C THR A 372 2.68 -2.08 15.63
N SER A 373 3.58 -1.67 14.72
CA SER A 373 4.54 -0.59 14.98
C SER A 373 3.82 0.73 15.30
N ILE A 374 2.81 1.09 14.51
CA ILE A 374 2.05 2.34 14.68
C ILE A 374 0.67 2.16 15.32
N ARG A 375 0.08 0.95 15.28
CA ARG A 375 -1.20 0.60 15.91
C ARG A 375 -1.04 -0.66 16.78
N PRO A 376 -0.40 -0.58 17.96
CA PRO A 376 -0.08 -1.75 18.79
C PRO A 376 -1.29 -2.61 19.20
N TRP A 377 -2.49 -2.02 19.19
CA TRP A 377 -3.76 -2.66 19.50
C TRP A 377 -4.38 -3.46 18.35
N ASN A 378 -3.86 -3.33 17.12
CA ASN A 378 -4.50 -3.85 15.91
C ASN A 378 -4.02 -5.26 15.49
N ASN A 379 -3.36 -6.00 16.37
CA ASN A 379 -2.77 -7.30 16.04
C ASN A 379 -3.76 -8.36 15.54
N HIS A 380 -5.06 -8.24 15.86
CA HIS A 380 -6.09 -9.16 15.36
C HIS A 380 -6.25 -9.13 13.82
N ASN A 381 -5.85 -8.02 13.19
CA ASN A 381 -5.85 -7.87 11.73
C ASN A 381 -4.54 -8.33 11.08
N THR A 382 -3.52 -8.69 11.85
CA THR A 382 -2.26 -9.20 11.32
C THR A 382 -2.50 -10.44 10.45
N ARG A 383 -1.85 -10.48 9.29
CA ARG A 383 -1.81 -11.61 8.36
C ARG A 383 -0.37 -11.88 7.98
N ASN A 384 0.16 -12.98 8.48
CA ASN A 384 1.51 -13.44 8.13
C ASN A 384 1.60 -13.68 6.63
N ARG A 385 2.73 -13.31 6.02
CA ARG A 385 2.92 -13.49 4.58
C ARG A 385 3.10 -14.95 4.16
N VAL A 386 3.41 -15.84 5.11
CA VAL A 386 3.63 -17.29 4.94
C VAL A 386 4.50 -17.58 3.69
N ASN A 387 5.66 -16.93 3.61
CA ASN A 387 6.62 -17.05 2.51
C ASN A 387 5.98 -16.86 1.11
N GLY A 388 5.01 -15.95 1.00
CA GLY A 388 4.31 -15.63 -0.25
C GLY A 388 2.98 -16.35 -0.43
N LYS A 389 2.69 -17.41 0.33
CA LYS A 389 1.46 -18.21 0.14
C LYS A 389 0.19 -17.40 0.39
N TYR A 390 0.22 -16.45 1.32
CA TYR A 390 -0.90 -15.53 1.55
C TYR A 390 -1.22 -14.73 0.29
N TYR A 391 -0.19 -14.15 -0.33
CA TYR A 391 -0.31 -13.36 -1.55
C TYR A 391 -0.82 -14.17 -2.73
N GLU A 392 -0.25 -15.36 -2.95
CA GLU A 392 -0.69 -16.27 -4.01
C GLU A 392 -2.15 -16.72 -3.84
N THR A 393 -2.62 -16.83 -2.59
CA THR A 393 -4.02 -17.16 -2.30
C THR A 393 -4.94 -16.00 -2.69
N ALA A 394 -4.55 -14.76 -2.41
CA ALA A 394 -5.29 -13.56 -2.83
C ALA A 394 -5.35 -13.45 -4.36
N PHE A 395 -4.23 -13.62 -5.07
CA PHE A 395 -4.25 -13.61 -6.53
C PHE A 395 -5.09 -14.74 -7.13
N ASN A 396 -5.01 -15.97 -6.61
CA ASN A 396 -5.89 -17.04 -7.08
C ASN A 396 -7.36 -16.66 -6.95
N ALA A 397 -7.77 -16.12 -5.80
CA ALA A 397 -9.16 -15.69 -5.60
C ALA A 397 -9.56 -14.56 -6.56
N ALA A 398 -8.64 -13.63 -6.84
CA ALA A 398 -8.89 -12.53 -7.78
C ALA A 398 -9.06 -13.05 -9.21
N LEU A 399 -8.19 -13.96 -9.67
CA LEU A 399 -8.27 -14.50 -11.04
C LEU A 399 -9.56 -15.32 -11.29
N LEU A 400 -10.07 -16.02 -10.27
CA LEU A 400 -11.30 -16.81 -10.38
C LEU A 400 -12.53 -15.97 -10.76
N VAL A 401 -12.56 -14.69 -10.39
CA VAL A 401 -13.68 -13.79 -10.72
C VAL A 401 -13.47 -13.01 -12.02
N ARG A 402 -12.41 -13.33 -12.79
CA ARG A 402 -12.13 -12.76 -14.11
C ARG A 402 -12.21 -11.23 -14.18
N PRO A 403 -11.46 -10.51 -13.33
CA PRO A 403 -11.52 -9.06 -13.28
C PRO A 403 -10.77 -8.43 -14.46
N GLU A 404 -11.21 -7.26 -14.89
CA GLU A 404 -10.52 -6.52 -15.94
C GLU A 404 -9.21 -5.87 -15.44
N ILE A 405 -9.18 -5.50 -14.17
CA ILE A 405 -8.04 -4.89 -13.47
C ILE A 405 -7.90 -5.57 -12.11
N ILE A 406 -6.66 -5.80 -11.67
CA ILE A 406 -6.33 -6.18 -10.30
C ILE A 406 -5.54 -5.03 -9.68
N SER A 407 -5.92 -4.59 -8.49
CA SER A 407 -5.10 -3.65 -7.72
C SER A 407 -4.29 -4.37 -6.65
N ILE A 408 -3.09 -3.87 -6.38
CA ILE A 408 -2.15 -4.43 -5.40
C ILE A 408 -2.00 -3.43 -4.26
N THR A 409 -2.30 -3.89 -3.06
CA THR A 409 -2.10 -3.17 -1.79
C THR A 409 -0.93 -3.83 -1.06
N SER A 410 0.29 -3.29 -1.18
CA SER A 410 0.67 -2.01 -1.82
C SER A 410 2.10 -2.09 -2.38
N PHE A 411 2.56 -1.04 -3.07
CA PHE A 411 3.97 -0.90 -3.39
C PHE A 411 4.78 -0.67 -2.12
N ASN A 412 4.49 0.40 -1.37
CA ASN A 412 5.31 0.89 -0.26
C ASN A 412 4.52 1.45 0.94
N GLU A 413 3.34 0.91 1.26
CA GLU A 413 2.67 1.24 2.55
C GLU A 413 3.36 0.50 3.70
N TRP A 414 4.51 1.02 4.10
CA TRP A 414 5.40 0.40 5.10
C TRP A 414 4.78 0.36 6.49
N HIS A 415 3.93 1.33 6.84
CA HIS A 415 3.27 1.40 8.14
C HIS A 415 2.35 0.20 8.38
N GLU A 416 1.72 -0.31 7.32
CA GLU A 416 0.77 -1.41 7.40
C GLU A 416 1.36 -2.77 7.01
N GLY A 417 2.65 -2.80 6.69
CA GLY A 417 3.34 -4.04 6.35
C GLY A 417 2.79 -4.72 5.09
N THR A 418 2.15 -3.95 4.20
CA THR A 418 1.52 -4.46 2.96
C THR A 418 2.41 -4.30 1.72
N GLN A 419 3.58 -3.70 1.87
CA GLN A 419 4.50 -3.38 0.78
C GLN A 419 5.03 -4.62 0.05
N ILE A 420 5.15 -4.52 -1.28
CA ILE A 420 5.92 -5.44 -2.13
C ILE A 420 7.31 -4.90 -2.47
N GLU A 421 7.59 -3.63 -2.17
CA GLU A 421 8.92 -3.03 -2.23
C GLU A 421 9.93 -3.89 -1.45
N LYS A 422 11.18 -3.92 -1.93
CA LYS A 422 12.22 -4.74 -1.33
C LYS A 422 12.46 -4.41 0.15
N ALA A 423 12.42 -5.45 1.00
CA ALA A 423 12.76 -5.36 2.42
C ALA A 423 14.01 -6.19 2.75
N VAL A 424 14.77 -5.73 3.74
CA VAL A 424 16.01 -6.37 4.20
C VAL A 424 15.96 -6.73 5.69
N PRO A 425 16.67 -7.79 6.12
CA PRO A 425 16.86 -8.07 7.53
C PRO A 425 17.56 -6.90 8.23
N LYS A 426 17.00 -6.43 9.34
CA LYS A 426 17.59 -5.37 10.16
C LYS A 426 17.34 -5.65 11.65
N ARG A 427 18.39 -5.47 12.44
CA ARG A 427 18.35 -5.57 13.91
C ARG A 427 19.05 -4.37 14.51
N THR A 428 18.39 -3.69 15.44
CA THR A 428 18.88 -2.47 16.09
C THR A 428 18.60 -2.56 17.59
N GLY A 429 19.63 -2.85 18.39
CA GLY A 429 19.46 -3.13 19.81
C GLY A 429 18.46 -4.28 20.05
N GLN A 430 17.30 -3.94 20.62
CA GLN A 430 16.21 -4.86 20.91
C GLN A 430 15.18 -5.00 19.77
N ILE A 431 15.18 -4.10 18.78
CA ILE A 431 14.24 -4.16 17.66
C ILE A 431 14.75 -5.17 16.63
N VAL A 432 13.89 -6.10 16.27
CA VAL A 432 14.12 -7.06 15.18
C VAL A 432 13.00 -6.86 14.18
N TYR A 433 13.33 -6.30 13.01
CA TYR A 433 12.35 -6.11 11.94
C TYR A 433 12.01 -7.45 11.29
N LEU A 434 10.77 -7.58 10.84
CA LEU A 434 10.39 -8.67 9.95
C LEU A 434 11.11 -8.51 8.61
N ASP A 435 11.35 -9.63 7.95
CA ASP A 435 12.01 -9.69 6.65
C ASP A 435 11.39 -10.78 5.77
N TYR A 436 11.96 -10.99 4.59
CA TYR A 436 11.44 -11.93 3.59
C TYR A 436 12.17 -13.28 3.58
N LYS A 437 13.01 -13.56 4.58
CA LYS A 437 13.73 -14.84 4.65
C LYS A 437 12.74 -16.02 4.74
N PRO A 438 13.09 -17.18 4.15
CA PRO A 438 14.39 -17.51 3.53
C PRO A 438 14.58 -16.98 2.10
N HIS A 439 13.63 -16.22 1.55
CA HIS A 439 13.73 -15.65 0.22
C HIS A 439 14.56 -14.36 0.18
N LYS A 440 14.84 -13.89 -1.04
CA LYS A 440 15.53 -12.62 -1.30
C LYS A 440 14.61 -11.42 -1.07
N SER A 441 15.20 -10.23 -0.98
CA SER A 441 14.48 -8.96 -0.75
C SER A 441 13.44 -8.66 -1.83
N ASN A 442 13.58 -9.21 -3.04
CA ASN A 442 12.70 -8.97 -4.19
C ASN A 442 11.59 -10.02 -4.40
N VAL A 443 11.39 -10.98 -3.48
CA VAL A 443 10.47 -12.11 -3.69
C VAL A 443 9.03 -11.68 -4.03
N TYR A 444 8.52 -10.59 -3.45
CA TYR A 444 7.16 -10.13 -3.74
C TYR A 444 7.03 -9.49 -5.11
N LEU A 445 8.10 -8.90 -5.64
CA LEU A 445 8.16 -8.42 -7.03
C LEU A 445 8.14 -9.60 -8.01
N GLU A 446 8.93 -10.65 -7.73
CA GLU A 446 8.96 -11.89 -8.53
C GLU A 446 7.60 -12.60 -8.53
N LEU A 447 6.94 -12.67 -7.37
CA LEU A 447 5.59 -13.23 -7.26
C LEU A 447 4.58 -12.38 -8.06
N THR A 448 4.62 -11.05 -7.95
CA THR A 448 3.73 -10.19 -8.76
C THR A 448 3.94 -10.38 -10.25
N GLN A 449 5.20 -10.49 -10.71
CA GLN A 449 5.49 -10.80 -12.11
C GLN A 449 4.86 -12.13 -12.54
N LYS A 450 5.09 -13.20 -11.78
CA LYS A 450 4.53 -14.53 -12.04
C LYS A 450 2.99 -14.49 -12.17
N TRP A 451 2.31 -13.74 -11.30
CA TRP A 451 0.85 -13.61 -11.34
C TRP A 451 0.37 -12.71 -12.48
N SER A 452 1.13 -11.68 -12.84
CA SER A 452 0.87 -10.83 -14.01
C SER A 452 0.92 -11.64 -15.31
N GLU A 453 1.91 -12.51 -15.46
CA GLU A 453 2.05 -13.41 -16.61
C GLU A 453 0.91 -14.45 -16.67
N LYS A 454 0.56 -15.05 -15.52
CA LYS A 454 -0.58 -15.97 -15.43
C LYS A 454 -1.89 -15.27 -15.81
N TYR A 455 -2.11 -14.05 -15.30
CA TYR A 455 -3.28 -13.25 -15.62
C TYR A 455 -3.41 -12.97 -17.12
N ARG A 456 -2.31 -12.62 -17.81
CA ARG A 456 -2.34 -12.40 -19.28
C ARG A 456 -2.82 -13.64 -20.03
N LYS A 457 -2.26 -14.81 -19.70
CA LYS A 457 -2.63 -16.10 -20.32
C LYS A 457 -4.10 -16.44 -20.08
N GLU A 458 -4.60 -16.22 -18.87
CA GLU A 458 -6.02 -16.46 -18.56
C GLU A 458 -6.93 -15.45 -19.26
N LYS A 459 -6.56 -14.16 -19.31
CA LYS A 459 -7.35 -13.12 -19.99
C LYS A 459 -7.49 -13.39 -21.49
N GLU A 460 -6.44 -13.86 -22.15
CA GLU A 460 -6.51 -14.30 -23.56
C GLU A 460 -7.54 -15.42 -23.76
N GLN A 461 -7.64 -16.34 -22.80
CA GLN A 461 -8.63 -17.43 -22.83
C GLN A 461 -10.05 -16.98 -22.50
N TRP A 462 -10.24 -15.89 -21.75
CA TRP A 462 -11.56 -15.35 -21.44
C TRP A 462 -12.18 -14.58 -22.62
N LEU A 463 -11.35 -14.12 -23.55
CA LEU A 463 -11.74 -13.34 -24.72
C LEU A 463 -11.96 -14.22 -25.97
N MET A 464 -11.60 -15.50 -25.91
CA MET A 464 -12.00 -16.55 -26.86
C MET A 464 -13.32 -17.16 -26.41
#